data_AF-S9VSR9-F1
#
_entry.id   AF-S9VSR9-F1
#
_cell.length_a   1.000
_cell.length_b   1.000
_cell.length_c   1.000
_cell.angle_alpha   90.00
_cell.angle_beta   90.00
_cell.angle_gamma   90.00
#
_symmetry.space_group_name_H-M   'P 1'
#
loop_
_entity.id
_entity.type
_entity.pdbx_description
1 polymer ?
#
loop_
_entity_poly.entity_id
_entity_poly.type
_entity_poly.pdbx_seq_one_letter_code
_entity_poly.pdbx_strand_id
1 'polypeptide(L)'
;MAHPPTHYSLDALKTAGLLPAQLGISRQPRLRPHARTMTGLVYPLPYYAMWRGNHDAYRYNQATPARWGGGDTHKMYHQHFAHAKCPTDYGRGGREFDYLSVRRGKLQQKPLPAVQYTRPDSQPQWLFKSWHNPLASATMWEREVQYPEHIPAHLGAKRPLAVLAPRTMHKHIFLMHMEKISVTVSPFLFGFGHNLQKAVLDFYRRALSAHSPFPNDKIFLYYSIDAITPKIEVTWLDGNTYVPPLIEGVRAHDIIQMVMEQAWLAADRMSAEGRLLNPIAIDDYKWEQLIAFKAKRVKDATKGGKK
;
A
#
# COMPACT_ATOMS: atom_id res chain seq x y z
N MET A 1 44.23 8.35 37.64
CA MET A 1 44.44 7.92 36.24
C MET A 1 43.19 7.21 35.79
N ALA A 2 42.53 7.66 34.72
CA ALA A 2 41.31 7.02 34.22
C ALA A 2 41.68 5.68 33.56
N HIS A 3 40.87 4.64 33.80
CA HIS A 3 41.07 3.34 33.17
C HIS A 3 40.95 3.46 31.64
N PRO A 4 41.75 2.71 30.87
CA PRO A 4 41.64 2.70 29.40
C PRO A 4 40.25 2.17 28.98
N PRO A 5 39.66 2.70 27.89
CA PRO A 5 38.36 2.24 27.41
C PRO A 5 38.45 0.76 26.98
N THR A 6 37.56 -0.07 27.51
CA THR A 6 37.46 -1.49 27.20
C THR A 6 36.36 -1.74 26.17
N HIS A 7 36.67 -2.55 25.14
CA HIS A 7 35.72 -2.98 24.12
C HIS A 7 35.55 -4.50 24.16
N TYR A 8 34.48 -5.01 23.52
CA TYR A 8 34.31 -6.45 23.35
C TYR A 8 35.48 -7.05 22.56
N SER A 9 36.10 -8.08 23.14
CA SER A 9 37.15 -8.89 22.53
C SER A 9 36.76 -10.37 22.55
N LEU A 10 37.48 -11.20 21.79
CA LEU A 10 37.27 -12.65 21.83
C LEU A 10 37.50 -13.23 23.22
N ASP A 11 38.49 -12.71 23.95
CA ASP A 11 38.76 -13.13 25.32
C ASP A 11 37.64 -12.72 26.27
N ALA A 12 37.07 -11.52 26.09
CA ALA A 12 35.91 -11.07 26.86
C ALA A 12 34.66 -11.94 26.58
N LEU A 13 34.41 -12.29 25.32
CA LEU A 13 33.30 -13.19 24.95
C LEU A 13 33.53 -14.62 25.47
N LYS A 14 34.78 -15.08 25.46
CA LYS A 14 35.17 -16.37 26.04
C LYS A 14 34.93 -16.40 27.55
N THR A 15 35.27 -15.32 28.27
CA THR A 15 34.94 -15.20 29.71
C THR A 15 33.44 -15.13 29.96
N ALA A 16 32.66 -14.60 29.02
CA ALA A 16 31.19 -14.60 29.05
C ALA A 16 30.56 -15.94 28.63
N GLY A 17 31.36 -16.96 28.28
CA GLY A 17 30.89 -18.31 27.96
C GLY A 17 30.56 -18.57 26.49
N LEU A 18 30.89 -17.63 25.58
CA LEU A 18 30.67 -17.79 24.14
C LEU A 18 32.01 -17.95 23.40
N LEU A 19 32.12 -19.01 22.59
CA LEU A 19 33.25 -19.25 21.70
C LEU A 19 32.82 -19.07 20.24
N PRO A 20 33.56 -18.29 19.42
CA PRO A 20 33.21 -18.08 18.02
C PRO A 20 33.50 -19.33 17.17
N ALA A 21 32.86 -19.39 16.00
CA ALA A 21 33.15 -20.41 15.01
C ALA A 21 34.59 -20.27 14.47
N GLN A 22 35.24 -21.40 14.26
CA GLN A 22 36.62 -21.46 13.76
C GLN A 22 36.69 -21.05 12.27
N LEU A 23 37.53 -20.05 11.96
CA LEU A 23 37.70 -19.52 10.60
C LEU A 23 38.91 -20.10 9.85
N GLY A 24 40.02 -20.33 10.55
CA GLY A 24 41.24 -20.89 9.97
C GLY A 24 41.27 -22.41 10.07
N ILE A 25 41.40 -22.91 11.29
CA ILE A 25 41.64 -24.33 11.55
C ILE A 25 40.34 -24.97 12.05
N SER A 26 39.69 -25.75 11.19
CA SER A 26 38.51 -26.53 11.54
C SER A 26 38.41 -27.74 10.62
N ARG A 27 37.95 -28.87 11.19
CA ARG A 27 37.65 -30.09 10.43
C ARG A 27 36.32 -30.00 9.66
N GLN A 28 35.54 -28.94 9.88
CA GLN A 28 34.27 -28.72 9.21
C GLN A 28 34.47 -28.25 7.75
N PRO A 29 33.51 -28.50 6.85
CA PRO A 29 33.60 -28.08 5.46
C PRO A 29 33.74 -26.56 5.34
N ARG A 30 34.80 -26.10 4.66
CA ARG A 30 35.02 -24.68 4.35
C ARG A 30 34.24 -24.36 3.08
N LEU A 31 33.15 -23.61 3.20
CA LEU A 31 32.16 -23.37 2.14
C LEU A 31 32.72 -22.57 0.94
N ARG A 32 33.66 -23.15 0.19
CA ARG A 32 34.38 -22.58 -0.96
C ARG A 32 34.15 -23.43 -2.22
N PRO A 33 32.92 -23.48 -2.76
CA PRO A 33 32.57 -24.33 -3.89
C PRO A 33 33.31 -23.95 -5.18
N HIS A 34 33.82 -22.72 -5.25
CA HIS A 34 34.60 -22.22 -6.39
C HIS A 34 35.97 -22.86 -6.53
N ALA A 35 36.52 -23.50 -5.48
CA ALA A 35 37.91 -23.95 -5.43
C ALA A 35 38.27 -25.02 -6.48
N ARG A 36 37.28 -25.75 -7.02
CA ARG A 36 37.50 -26.80 -8.04
C ARG A 36 36.72 -26.59 -9.33
N THR A 37 35.76 -25.67 -9.37
CA THR A 37 34.80 -25.56 -10.48
C THR A 37 34.93 -24.27 -11.29
N MET A 38 35.49 -23.21 -10.71
CA MET A 38 35.72 -21.95 -11.40
C MET A 38 37.15 -21.93 -11.95
N THR A 39 37.36 -21.23 -13.06
CA THR A 39 38.64 -21.23 -13.77
C THR A 39 39.14 -19.81 -13.98
N GLY A 40 40.45 -19.59 -13.83
CA GLY A 40 41.04 -18.25 -13.96
C GLY A 40 40.75 -17.36 -12.74
N LEU A 41 40.36 -16.10 -12.99
CA LEU A 41 40.20 -15.10 -11.94
C LEU A 41 38.89 -15.29 -11.16
N VAL A 42 39.00 -15.60 -9.87
CA VAL A 42 37.86 -15.70 -8.96
C VAL A 42 37.81 -14.48 -8.03
N TYR A 43 36.71 -13.72 -8.11
CA TYR A 43 36.47 -12.58 -7.23
C TYR A 43 36.14 -13.03 -5.79
N PRO A 44 36.48 -12.21 -4.77
CA PRO A 44 36.28 -12.56 -3.36
C PRO A 44 34.81 -12.60 -2.93
N LEU A 45 33.87 -12.11 -3.75
CA LEU A 45 32.43 -12.16 -3.48
C LEU A 45 31.97 -13.64 -3.42
N PRO A 46 31.50 -14.15 -2.27
CA PRO A 46 31.13 -15.56 -2.17
C PRO A 46 29.91 -15.88 -3.06
N TYR A 47 29.94 -17.07 -3.67
CA TYR A 47 28.82 -17.69 -4.41
C TYR A 47 28.26 -16.91 -5.62
N TYR A 48 28.95 -15.87 -6.12
CA TYR A 48 28.44 -15.01 -7.20
C TYR A 48 28.04 -15.75 -8.50
N ALA A 49 28.56 -16.96 -8.72
CA ALA A 49 28.27 -17.79 -9.89
C ALA A 49 27.54 -19.12 -9.56
N MET A 50 27.07 -19.30 -8.32
CA MET A 50 26.47 -20.57 -7.90
C MET A 50 25.20 -20.90 -8.71
N TRP A 51 24.32 -19.93 -8.91
CA TRP A 51 23.05 -20.09 -9.64
C TRP A 51 23.21 -20.47 -11.12
N ARG A 52 24.35 -20.10 -11.71
CA ARG A 52 24.72 -20.48 -13.08
C ARG A 52 25.07 -21.96 -13.20
N GLY A 53 25.24 -22.66 -12.08
CA GLY A 53 25.73 -24.04 -12.04
C GLY A 53 27.17 -24.12 -11.53
N ASN A 54 27.59 -23.16 -10.70
CA ASN A 54 28.92 -23.09 -10.10
C ASN A 54 30.08 -23.03 -11.12
N HIS A 55 29.88 -22.32 -12.24
CA HIS A 55 30.90 -22.08 -13.26
C HIS A 55 30.86 -20.63 -13.79
N ASP A 56 31.98 -20.18 -14.36
CA ASP A 56 32.17 -18.85 -14.95
C ASP A 56 32.27 -18.84 -16.48
N ALA A 57 32.15 -19.99 -17.14
CA ALA A 57 32.13 -20.10 -18.59
C ALA A 57 30.93 -19.42 -19.29
N TYR A 58 31.00 -19.29 -20.62
CA TYR A 58 29.96 -18.81 -21.54
C TYR A 58 29.43 -17.39 -21.30
N ARG A 59 30.29 -16.50 -20.76
CA ARG A 59 29.93 -15.09 -20.46
C ARG A 59 29.78 -14.20 -21.69
N TYR A 60 30.23 -14.64 -22.86
CA TYR A 60 30.21 -13.87 -24.11
C TYR A 60 28.81 -13.74 -24.73
N ASN A 61 27.89 -14.67 -24.43
CA ASN A 61 26.55 -14.66 -25.03
C ASN A 61 25.78 -13.40 -24.61
N GLN A 62 25.17 -12.65 -25.52
CA GLN A 62 24.44 -11.43 -25.17
C GLN A 62 22.94 -11.67 -24.92
N ALA A 63 22.33 -12.57 -25.67
CA ALA A 63 20.91 -12.87 -25.60
C ALA A 63 20.68 -14.18 -24.83
N THR A 64 19.90 -14.13 -23.75
CA THR A 64 19.57 -15.30 -22.92
C THR A 64 18.07 -15.58 -22.96
N PRO A 65 17.63 -16.84 -22.90
CA PRO A 65 16.22 -17.16 -22.70
C PRO A 65 15.66 -16.42 -21.48
N ALA A 66 14.63 -15.59 -21.69
CA ALA A 66 14.07 -14.73 -20.65
C ALA A 66 12.54 -14.71 -20.71
N ARG A 67 11.93 -14.52 -19.55
CA ARG A 67 10.50 -14.16 -19.43
C ARG A 67 10.36 -12.64 -19.55
N TRP A 68 9.12 -12.16 -19.67
CA TRP A 68 8.81 -10.73 -19.63
C TRP A 68 9.52 -10.04 -18.45
N GLY A 69 10.24 -8.95 -18.74
CA GLY A 69 11.03 -8.21 -17.76
C GLY A 69 12.52 -8.58 -17.74
N GLY A 70 12.98 -9.54 -18.54
CA GLY A 70 14.40 -9.89 -18.69
C GLY A 70 14.85 -9.96 -20.16
N GLY A 71 16.17 -9.90 -20.39
CA GLY A 71 16.79 -10.05 -21.70
C GLY A 71 16.26 -9.08 -22.75
N ASP A 72 16.00 -9.59 -23.95
CA ASP A 72 15.54 -8.80 -25.10
C ASP A 72 14.08 -8.31 -25.02
N THR A 73 13.37 -8.58 -23.92
CA THR A 73 11.98 -8.13 -23.76
C THR A 73 11.81 -6.62 -23.66
N HIS A 74 12.89 -5.85 -23.52
CA HIS A 74 12.87 -4.38 -23.62
C HIS A 74 12.44 -3.86 -25.00
N LYS A 75 12.56 -4.67 -26.06
CA LYS A 75 12.13 -4.32 -27.43
C LYS A 75 10.63 -4.56 -27.65
N MET A 76 9.98 -5.27 -26.74
CA MET A 76 8.58 -5.64 -26.84
C MET A 76 7.78 -4.88 -25.78
N TYR A 77 6.54 -4.51 -26.12
CA TYR A 77 5.67 -3.83 -25.16
C TYR A 77 5.00 -4.83 -24.21
N HIS A 78 5.11 -4.54 -22.91
CA HIS A 78 4.32 -5.20 -21.88
C HIS A 78 3.88 -4.17 -20.84
N GLN A 79 2.57 -4.02 -20.65
CA GLN A 79 1.98 -2.92 -19.87
C GLN A 79 2.63 -2.74 -18.49
N HIS A 80 2.87 -3.83 -17.76
CA HIS A 80 3.53 -3.77 -16.45
C HIS A 80 4.97 -3.22 -16.51
N PHE A 81 5.80 -3.74 -17.42
CA PHE A 81 7.22 -3.38 -17.45
C PHE A 81 7.48 -2.03 -18.12
N ALA A 82 6.58 -1.59 -19.02
CA ALA A 82 6.69 -0.32 -19.70
C ALA A 82 6.74 0.89 -18.74
N HIS A 83 6.09 0.81 -17.57
CA HIS A 83 6.10 1.87 -16.55
C HIS A 83 6.94 1.53 -15.32
N ALA A 84 7.27 0.26 -15.10
CA ALA A 84 7.98 -0.20 -13.89
C ALA A 84 9.48 -0.47 -14.11
N LYS A 85 9.97 -0.43 -15.36
CA LYS A 85 11.37 -0.76 -15.66
C LYS A 85 11.93 0.10 -16.80
N CYS A 86 13.14 0.64 -16.60
CA CYS A 86 13.86 1.34 -17.65
C CYS A 86 14.33 0.35 -18.74
N PRO A 87 14.16 0.64 -20.04
CA PRO A 87 14.63 -0.22 -21.14
C PRO A 87 16.12 -0.56 -21.09
N THR A 88 16.95 0.30 -20.49
CA THR A 88 18.41 0.07 -20.35
C THR A 88 18.78 -0.84 -19.19
N ASP A 89 17.86 -1.12 -18.27
CA ASP A 89 18.11 -1.91 -17.05
C ASP A 89 17.75 -3.39 -17.25
N TYR A 90 17.52 -3.79 -18.50
CA TYR A 90 17.32 -5.18 -18.87
C TYR A 90 18.67 -5.89 -18.96
N GLY A 91 18.91 -6.80 -18.02
CA GLY A 91 20.05 -7.72 -18.03
C GLY A 91 19.66 -9.13 -18.47
N ARG A 92 20.51 -10.10 -18.14
CA ARG A 92 20.26 -11.52 -18.42
C ARG A 92 19.08 -12.09 -17.65
N GLY A 93 18.41 -13.08 -18.23
CA GLY A 93 17.23 -13.74 -17.66
C GLY A 93 17.55 -15.01 -16.86
N GLY A 94 16.63 -15.38 -15.97
CA GLY A 94 16.63 -16.68 -15.31
C GLY A 94 17.87 -16.96 -14.45
N ARG A 95 18.49 -18.12 -14.65
CA ARG A 95 19.68 -18.57 -13.89
C ARG A 95 20.94 -17.74 -14.18
N GLU A 96 20.92 -16.96 -15.26
CA GLU A 96 22.03 -16.11 -15.68
C GLU A 96 21.96 -14.70 -15.05
N PHE A 97 21.20 -14.51 -13.96
CA PHE A 97 21.15 -13.23 -13.24
C PHE A 97 22.54 -12.72 -12.88
N ASP A 98 22.81 -11.45 -13.21
CA ASP A 98 24.12 -10.82 -13.06
C ASP A 98 24.34 -10.35 -11.61
N TYR A 99 24.64 -11.29 -10.69
CA TYR A 99 25.01 -10.99 -9.30
C TYR A 99 26.31 -10.16 -9.19
N LEU A 100 27.22 -10.34 -10.14
CA LEU A 100 28.46 -9.59 -10.26
C LEU A 100 28.69 -9.27 -11.73
N SER A 101 28.90 -7.99 -12.04
CA SER A 101 29.29 -7.53 -13.37
C SER A 101 30.55 -6.68 -13.28
N VAL A 102 31.51 -6.97 -14.16
CA VAL A 102 32.78 -6.24 -14.24
C VAL A 102 32.93 -5.73 -15.66
N ARG A 103 33.08 -4.40 -15.79
CA ARG A 103 33.20 -3.71 -17.09
C ARG A 103 34.38 -2.74 -17.02
N ARG A 104 35.10 -2.61 -18.14
CA ARG A 104 36.15 -1.60 -18.30
C ARG A 104 35.54 -0.28 -18.74
N GLY A 105 36.17 0.84 -18.40
CA GLY A 105 35.77 2.19 -18.80
C GLY A 105 35.76 3.18 -17.63
N LYS A 106 35.54 4.45 -17.93
CA LYS A 106 35.33 5.49 -16.92
C LYS A 106 33.89 5.45 -16.45
N LEU A 107 33.66 5.31 -15.14
CA LEU A 107 32.31 5.34 -14.57
C LEU A 107 31.69 6.73 -14.81
N GLN A 108 30.54 6.76 -15.48
CA GLN A 108 29.74 7.97 -15.63
C GLN A 108 28.60 7.93 -14.61
N GLN A 109 28.69 8.78 -13.58
CA GLN A 109 27.62 8.96 -12.61
C GLN A 109 26.66 10.04 -13.11
N LYS A 110 25.45 9.65 -13.52
CA LYS A 110 24.39 10.59 -13.87
C LYS A 110 23.91 11.32 -12.60
N PRO A 111 23.52 12.61 -12.66
CA PRO A 111 22.91 13.30 -11.53
C PRO A 111 21.60 12.61 -11.14
N LEU A 112 21.27 12.64 -9.85
CA LEU A 112 19.98 12.17 -9.36
C LEU A 112 18.85 13.07 -9.90
N PRO A 113 17.61 12.55 -10.05
CA PRO A 113 16.46 13.37 -10.42
C PRO A 113 16.23 14.51 -9.41
N ALA A 114 15.94 15.71 -9.93
CA ALA A 114 15.51 16.84 -9.11
C ALA A 114 13.98 16.81 -8.90
N VAL A 115 13.53 17.20 -7.70
CA VAL A 115 12.10 17.38 -7.41
C VAL A 115 11.58 18.55 -8.24
N GLN A 116 10.43 18.36 -8.88
CA GLN A 116 9.78 19.37 -9.72
C GLN A 116 8.64 20.07 -8.96
N TYR A 117 8.17 21.20 -9.50
CA TYR A 117 7.09 22.01 -8.93
C TYR A 117 7.37 22.54 -7.53
N THR A 118 8.63 22.86 -7.24
CA THR A 118 9.07 23.47 -5.97
C THR A 118 9.81 24.76 -6.26
N ARG A 119 9.57 25.81 -5.47
CA ARG A 119 10.33 27.07 -5.57
C ARG A 119 11.72 26.87 -4.95
N PRO A 120 12.81 27.40 -5.54
CA PRO A 120 14.17 27.22 -5.04
C PRO A 120 14.37 27.69 -3.59
N ASP A 121 13.72 28.79 -3.22
CA ASP A 121 13.86 29.41 -1.89
C ASP A 121 12.76 28.99 -0.91
N SER A 122 11.99 27.95 -1.25
CA SER A 122 10.88 27.48 -0.41
C SER A 122 11.41 26.79 0.85
N GLN A 123 10.82 27.14 2.00
CA GLN A 123 11.09 26.46 3.27
C GLN A 123 9.94 25.48 3.58
N PRO A 124 10.11 24.18 3.29
CA PRO A 124 9.06 23.21 3.55
C PRO A 124 8.94 22.89 5.04
N GLN A 125 7.73 22.49 5.44
CA GLN A 125 7.50 21.88 6.74
C GLN A 125 7.84 20.39 6.70
N TRP A 126 8.45 19.89 7.78
CA TRP A 126 8.76 18.47 7.96
C TRP A 126 7.76 17.80 8.92
N LEU A 127 7.14 16.72 8.48
CA LEU A 127 6.27 15.88 9.31
C LEU A 127 7.03 14.63 9.80
N PHE A 128 7.17 14.49 11.11
CA PHE A 128 7.79 13.31 11.73
C PHE A 128 6.81 12.14 11.80
N LYS A 129 6.99 11.16 10.89
CA LYS A 129 6.25 9.90 10.94
C LYS A 129 6.91 8.93 11.90
N SER A 130 6.12 8.30 12.77
CA SER A 130 6.59 7.27 13.69
C SER A 130 5.52 6.21 13.93
N TRP A 131 5.94 5.02 14.33
CA TRP A 131 5.03 3.92 14.66
C TRP A 131 4.23 4.13 15.95
N HIS A 132 4.53 5.18 16.73
CA HIS A 132 3.69 5.60 17.84
C HIS A 132 2.33 6.12 17.35
N ASN A 133 2.28 6.67 16.14
CA ASN A 133 1.03 7.04 15.49
C ASN A 133 0.40 5.81 14.83
N PRO A 134 -0.91 5.58 15.00
CA PRO A 134 -1.57 4.44 14.38
C PRO A 134 -1.57 4.57 12.86
N LEU A 135 -1.32 3.47 12.14
CA LEU A 135 -1.32 3.44 10.67
C LEU A 135 -2.66 3.91 10.06
N ALA A 136 -3.76 3.75 10.81
CA ALA A 136 -5.08 4.23 10.39
C ALA A 136 -5.23 5.76 10.43
N SER A 137 -4.34 6.48 11.11
CA SER A 137 -4.35 7.95 11.14
C SER A 137 -4.02 8.53 9.76
N ALA A 138 -4.73 9.59 9.37
CA ALA A 138 -4.46 10.35 8.14
C ALA A 138 -2.99 10.82 8.05
N THR A 139 -2.38 11.18 9.18
CA THR A 139 -1.00 11.67 9.27
C THR A 139 0.06 10.70 8.73
N MET A 140 -0.21 9.40 8.75
CA MET A 140 0.72 8.40 8.18
C MET A 140 0.74 8.43 6.65
N TRP A 141 -0.35 8.90 6.04
CA TRP A 141 -0.56 8.98 4.60
C TRP A 141 -0.24 10.37 4.02
N GLU A 142 -0.11 11.38 4.89
CA GLU A 142 0.35 12.71 4.55
C GLU A 142 1.76 12.71 3.94
N ARG A 143 2.13 13.82 3.30
CA ARG A 143 3.48 14.02 2.78
C ARG A 143 4.44 14.31 3.93
N GLU A 144 5.65 13.75 3.89
CA GLU A 144 6.69 14.04 4.88
C GLU A 144 7.27 15.44 4.71
N VAL A 145 7.63 15.79 3.47
CA VAL A 145 8.06 17.14 3.09
C VAL A 145 6.88 17.88 2.50
N GLN A 146 6.46 18.95 3.17
CA GLN A 146 5.27 19.72 2.83
C GLN A 146 5.69 21.13 2.39
N TYR A 147 5.58 21.40 1.09
CA TYR A 147 5.90 22.72 0.53
C TYR A 147 4.69 23.66 0.61
N PRO A 148 4.88 24.95 0.94
CA PRO A 148 3.81 25.96 0.90
C PRO A 148 3.08 26.04 -0.44
N GLU A 149 3.79 25.93 -1.56
CA GLU A 149 3.22 25.95 -2.91
C GLU A 149 2.33 24.73 -3.23
N HIS A 150 2.35 23.68 -2.42
CA HIS A 150 1.47 22.51 -2.57
C HIS A 150 0.22 22.58 -1.70
N ILE A 151 0.05 23.64 -0.91
CA ILE A 151 -1.11 23.84 -0.04
C ILE A 151 -2.26 24.41 -0.88
N PRO A 152 -3.42 23.73 -0.98
CA PRO A 152 -4.56 24.25 -1.72
C PRO A 152 -5.31 25.32 -0.91
N ALA A 153 -4.78 26.55 -0.92
CA ALA A 153 -5.31 27.67 -0.15
C ALA A 153 -6.79 28.01 -0.47
N HIS A 154 -7.24 27.75 -1.70
CA HIS A 154 -8.63 27.96 -2.13
C HIS A 154 -9.64 27.06 -1.39
N LEU A 155 -9.18 25.96 -0.77
CA LEU A 155 -10.01 25.09 0.07
C LEU A 155 -9.94 25.47 1.56
N GLY A 156 -9.17 26.51 1.93
CA GLY A 156 -8.91 26.85 3.33
C GLY A 156 -7.90 25.91 4.03
N ALA A 157 -7.24 25.02 3.29
CA ALA A 157 -6.27 24.09 3.85
C ALA A 157 -5.00 24.81 4.38
N LYS A 158 -4.49 24.34 5.52
CA LYS A 158 -3.24 24.81 6.16
C LYS A 158 -2.03 23.92 5.85
N ARG A 159 -2.27 22.73 5.30
CA ARG A 159 -1.26 21.75 4.87
C ARG A 159 -1.62 21.17 3.50
N PRO A 160 -0.67 20.60 2.75
CA PRO A 160 -1.02 19.83 1.54
C PRO A 160 -1.86 18.60 1.91
N LEU A 161 -2.67 18.14 0.96
CA LEU A 161 -3.44 16.91 1.09
C LEU A 161 -2.53 15.67 1.01
N ALA A 162 -3.02 14.56 1.54
CA ALA A 162 -2.34 13.27 1.46
C ALA A 162 -2.22 12.79 0.02
N VAL A 163 -1.09 12.14 -0.31
CA VAL A 163 -0.80 11.62 -1.66
C VAL A 163 -1.06 10.13 -1.80
N LEU A 164 -1.15 9.42 -0.68
CA LEU A 164 -1.50 8.01 -0.61
C LEU A 164 -2.85 7.87 0.07
N ALA A 165 -3.66 6.91 -0.39
CA ALA A 165 -4.90 6.52 0.24
C ALA A 165 -4.81 5.06 0.73
N PRO A 166 -5.56 4.70 1.78
CA PRO A 166 -5.59 3.33 2.28
C PRO A 166 -6.16 2.37 1.24
N ARG A 167 -5.49 1.23 1.03
CA ARG A 167 -5.94 0.18 0.10
C ARG A 167 -6.86 -0.82 0.78
N THR A 168 -7.97 -0.34 1.34
CA THR A 168 -8.94 -1.14 2.09
C THR A 168 -10.19 -1.41 1.26
N MET A 169 -10.63 -2.68 1.23
CA MET A 169 -11.92 -3.06 0.68
C MET A 169 -13.00 -2.88 1.75
N HIS A 170 -13.78 -1.81 1.65
CA HIS A 170 -14.82 -1.42 2.59
C HIS A 170 -16.09 -2.25 2.37
N LYS A 171 -16.47 -3.03 3.39
CA LYS A 171 -17.68 -3.86 3.36
C LYS A 171 -18.87 -3.24 4.09
N HIS A 172 -18.60 -2.30 4.99
CA HIS A 172 -19.56 -1.57 5.80
C HIS A 172 -19.27 -0.06 5.67
N ILE A 173 -20.28 0.74 5.97
CA ILE A 173 -20.19 2.20 5.96
C ILE A 173 -19.79 2.67 7.36
N PHE A 174 -19.01 3.75 7.43
CA PHE A 174 -18.69 4.46 8.66
C PHE A 174 -19.18 5.91 8.53
N LEU A 175 -20.14 6.30 9.39
CA LEU A 175 -20.92 7.53 9.22
C LEU A 175 -20.45 8.68 10.11
N MET A 176 -19.35 8.52 10.86
CA MET A 176 -18.94 9.51 11.86
C MET A 176 -18.63 10.88 11.23
N HIS A 177 -17.98 10.89 10.06
CA HIS A 177 -17.59 12.12 9.33
C HIS A 177 -18.60 12.55 8.27
N MET A 178 -19.78 11.92 8.25
CA MET A 178 -20.90 12.27 7.36
C MET A 178 -21.94 13.02 8.18
N GLU A 179 -22.50 14.09 7.64
CA GLU A 179 -23.59 14.81 8.28
C GLU A 179 -24.92 14.09 8.00
N LYS A 180 -25.22 13.84 6.73
CA LYS A 180 -26.43 13.15 6.29
C LYS A 180 -26.22 12.35 5.01
N ILE A 181 -27.00 11.30 4.83
CA ILE A 181 -27.14 10.52 3.60
C ILE A 181 -28.61 10.51 3.21
N SER A 182 -28.91 11.08 2.05
CA SER A 182 -30.24 11.03 1.43
C SER A 182 -30.24 9.98 0.33
N VAL A 183 -31.15 9.01 0.43
CA VAL A 183 -31.35 7.97 -0.58
C VAL A 183 -32.71 8.18 -1.21
N THR A 184 -32.74 8.53 -2.48
CA THR A 184 -33.98 8.69 -3.26
C THR A 184 -34.18 7.46 -4.13
N VAL A 185 -35.33 6.83 -4.02
CA VAL A 185 -35.70 5.61 -4.77
C VAL A 185 -37.06 5.76 -5.42
N SER A 186 -37.28 5.13 -6.58
CA SER A 186 -38.59 5.13 -7.23
C SER A 186 -39.35 3.82 -6.95
N PRO A 187 -40.58 3.86 -6.39
CA PRO A 187 -41.41 2.67 -6.22
C PRO A 187 -41.73 1.97 -7.55
N PHE A 188 -41.86 2.72 -8.64
CA PHE A 188 -42.26 2.19 -9.95
C PHE A 188 -41.14 1.37 -10.61
N LEU A 189 -39.87 1.81 -10.47
CA LEU A 189 -38.70 1.09 -11.00
C LEU A 189 -38.45 -0.25 -10.29
N PHE A 190 -38.99 -0.42 -9.07
CA PHE A 190 -38.91 -1.68 -8.34
C PHE A 190 -39.71 -2.79 -9.02
N GLY A 191 -40.93 -2.49 -9.49
CA GLY A 191 -41.78 -3.46 -10.19
C GLY A 191 -41.20 -3.95 -11.51
N PHE A 192 -40.35 -3.13 -12.15
CA PHE A 192 -39.64 -3.48 -13.39
C PHE A 192 -38.45 -4.43 -13.16
N GLY A 193 -38.02 -4.65 -11.92
CA GLY A 193 -36.88 -5.51 -11.59
C GLY A 193 -35.51 -4.89 -11.92
N HIS A 194 -35.40 -3.56 -11.88
CA HIS A 194 -34.17 -2.86 -12.24
C HIS A 194 -33.02 -3.14 -11.25
N ASN A 195 -31.87 -3.61 -11.74
CA ASN A 195 -30.71 -3.97 -10.89
C ASN A 195 -30.17 -2.79 -10.08
N LEU A 196 -30.18 -1.57 -10.64
CA LEU A 196 -29.83 -0.34 -9.91
C LEU A 196 -30.70 -0.12 -8.67
N GLN A 197 -32.02 -0.30 -8.79
CA GLN A 197 -32.94 -0.14 -7.68
C GLN A 197 -32.59 -1.12 -6.55
N LYS A 198 -32.29 -2.38 -6.89
CA LYS A 198 -31.81 -3.37 -5.93
C LYS A 198 -30.50 -2.94 -5.26
N ALA A 199 -29.53 -2.47 -6.04
CA ALA A 199 -28.24 -2.04 -5.51
C ALA A 199 -28.37 -0.86 -4.52
N VAL A 200 -29.25 0.10 -4.81
CA VAL A 200 -29.51 1.26 -3.93
C VAL A 200 -30.28 0.86 -2.67
N LEU A 201 -31.26 -0.04 -2.77
CA LEU A 201 -31.96 -0.58 -1.59
C LEU A 201 -31.04 -1.42 -0.70
N ASP A 202 -30.18 -2.25 -1.29
CA ASP A 202 -29.17 -3.01 -0.57
C ASP A 202 -28.12 -2.09 0.08
N PHE A 203 -27.76 -0.99 -0.58
CA PHE A 203 -26.93 0.06 0.02
C PHE A 203 -27.63 0.70 1.22
N TYR A 204 -28.88 1.13 1.07
CA TYR A 204 -29.68 1.72 2.16
C TYR A 204 -29.77 0.78 3.37
N ARG A 205 -30.06 -0.50 3.14
CA ARG A 205 -30.10 -1.51 4.21
C ARG A 205 -28.77 -1.64 4.95
N ARG A 206 -27.64 -1.60 4.23
CA ARG A 206 -26.29 -1.62 4.83
C ARG A 206 -25.92 -0.30 5.51
N ALA A 207 -26.47 0.81 5.04
CA ALA A 207 -26.30 2.11 5.68
C ALA A 207 -27.02 2.13 7.04
N LEU A 208 -28.24 1.61 7.13
CA LEU A 208 -28.97 1.50 8.41
C LEU A 208 -28.23 0.61 9.43
N SER A 209 -27.37 -0.29 8.96
CA SER A 209 -26.52 -1.17 9.79
C SER A 209 -25.05 -0.77 9.75
N ALA A 210 -24.79 0.52 9.51
CA ALA A 210 -23.46 1.10 9.47
C ALA A 210 -22.84 1.25 10.87
N HIS A 211 -21.53 1.43 10.88
CA HIS A 211 -20.76 1.74 12.07
C HIS A 211 -20.97 3.21 12.48
N SER A 212 -21.90 3.40 13.41
CA SER A 212 -22.25 4.67 14.05
C SER A 212 -23.10 4.34 15.28
N PRO A 213 -23.06 5.14 16.37
CA PRO A 213 -23.93 4.90 17.53
C PRO A 213 -25.42 4.85 17.16
N PHE A 214 -25.88 5.82 16.36
CA PHE A 214 -27.25 5.89 15.85
C PHE A 214 -27.22 6.22 14.34
N PRO A 215 -27.18 5.21 13.46
CA PRO A 215 -27.14 5.44 12.01
C PRO A 215 -28.44 6.07 11.47
N ASN A 216 -29.57 5.83 12.15
CA ASN A 216 -30.90 6.33 11.74
C ASN A 216 -31.00 7.86 11.77
N ASP A 217 -30.20 8.53 12.60
CA ASP A 217 -30.24 10.01 12.71
C ASP A 217 -29.64 10.70 11.47
N LYS A 218 -28.84 9.97 10.69
CA LYS A 218 -28.11 10.51 9.54
C LYS A 218 -28.63 10.01 8.21
N ILE A 219 -29.43 8.95 8.19
CA ILE A 219 -29.84 8.28 6.95
C ILE A 219 -31.33 8.50 6.70
N PHE A 220 -31.63 9.05 5.53
CA PHE A 220 -32.99 9.38 5.12
C PHE A 220 -33.34 8.68 3.80
N LEU A 221 -34.51 8.06 3.74
CA LEU A 221 -35.06 7.45 2.54
C LEU A 221 -36.20 8.31 2.00
N TYR A 222 -36.13 8.68 0.73
CA TYR A 222 -37.15 9.43 0.03
C TYR A 222 -37.69 8.60 -1.14
N TYR A 223 -39.01 8.62 -1.31
CA TYR A 223 -39.67 8.02 -2.47
C TYR A 223 -39.90 9.11 -3.52
N SER A 224 -39.40 8.89 -4.74
CA SER A 224 -39.68 9.77 -5.87
C SER A 224 -41.01 9.40 -6.52
N ILE A 225 -41.99 10.30 -6.42
CA ILE A 225 -43.27 10.18 -7.14
C ILE A 225 -43.05 10.42 -8.64
N ASP A 226 -42.14 11.33 -9.00
CA ASP A 226 -41.86 11.72 -10.39
C ASP A 226 -41.04 10.68 -11.20
N ALA A 227 -40.95 9.45 -10.71
CA ALA A 227 -40.17 8.36 -11.32
C ALA A 227 -38.70 8.72 -11.65
N ILE A 228 -38.09 9.60 -10.85
CA ILE A 228 -36.67 9.97 -10.98
C ILE A 228 -35.82 8.72 -10.77
N THR A 229 -34.71 8.64 -11.50
CA THR A 229 -33.71 7.59 -11.31
C THR A 229 -33.21 7.57 -9.86
N PRO A 230 -32.96 6.39 -9.28
CA PRO A 230 -32.54 6.31 -7.90
C PRO A 230 -31.21 7.05 -7.72
N LYS A 231 -31.08 7.81 -6.63
CA LYS A 231 -29.94 8.68 -6.34
C LYS A 231 -29.54 8.54 -4.89
N ILE A 232 -28.23 8.64 -4.63
CA ILE A 232 -27.69 8.74 -3.28
C ILE A 232 -26.96 10.07 -3.18
N GLU A 233 -27.18 10.82 -2.12
CA GLU A 233 -26.48 12.07 -1.82
C GLU A 233 -25.89 11.98 -0.43
N VAL A 234 -24.58 12.19 -0.33
CA VAL A 234 -23.86 12.21 0.96
C VAL A 234 -23.40 13.64 1.21
N THR A 235 -23.84 14.23 2.31
CA THR A 235 -23.36 15.54 2.77
C THR A 235 -22.39 15.31 3.92
N TRP A 236 -21.18 15.86 3.82
CA TRP A 236 -20.16 15.77 4.86
C TRP A 236 -20.31 16.91 5.87
N LEU A 237 -19.54 16.87 6.96
CA LEU A 237 -19.62 17.88 8.03
C LEU A 237 -19.21 19.30 7.57
N ASP A 238 -18.46 19.42 6.48
CA ASP A 238 -18.08 20.69 5.84
C ASP A 238 -19.17 21.25 4.91
N GLY A 239 -20.31 20.56 4.78
CA GLY A 239 -21.42 20.94 3.91
C GLY A 239 -21.22 20.54 2.44
N ASN A 240 -20.05 20.00 2.05
CA ASN A 240 -19.85 19.52 0.70
C ASN A 240 -20.68 18.27 0.44
N THR A 241 -21.20 18.14 -0.78
CA THR A 241 -22.03 17.01 -1.19
C THR A 241 -21.31 16.13 -2.20
N TYR A 242 -21.50 14.82 -2.07
CA TYR A 242 -21.03 13.82 -3.01
C TYR A 242 -22.19 12.94 -3.47
N VAL A 243 -22.27 12.74 -4.79
CA VAL A 243 -23.28 11.89 -5.43
C VAL A 243 -22.53 10.76 -6.12
N PRO A 244 -22.49 9.53 -5.55
CA PRO A 244 -21.86 8.40 -6.24
C PRO A 244 -22.61 8.12 -7.55
N PRO A 245 -21.92 8.08 -8.70
CA PRO A 245 -22.58 7.79 -9.97
C PRO A 245 -23.11 6.36 -9.98
N LEU A 246 -24.41 6.23 -10.23
CA LEU A 246 -25.11 4.95 -10.30
C LEU A 246 -25.25 4.54 -11.76
N ILE A 247 -24.32 3.69 -12.21
CA ILE A 247 -24.31 3.14 -13.58
C ILE A 247 -24.71 1.66 -13.57
N GLU A 248 -25.21 1.18 -14.70
CA GLU A 248 -25.64 -0.21 -14.82
C GLU A 248 -24.51 -1.20 -14.45
N GLY A 249 -24.87 -2.26 -13.71
CA GLY A 249 -23.92 -3.27 -13.22
C GLY A 249 -23.30 -3.00 -11.85
N VAL A 250 -23.47 -1.78 -11.30
CA VAL A 250 -23.00 -1.43 -9.96
C VAL A 250 -23.73 -2.24 -8.89
N ARG A 251 -22.97 -2.81 -7.95
CA ARG A 251 -23.50 -3.51 -6.78
C ARG A 251 -23.42 -2.62 -5.54
N ALA A 252 -24.21 -2.93 -4.52
CA ALA A 252 -24.17 -2.22 -3.25
C ALA A 252 -22.76 -2.17 -2.62
N HIS A 253 -21.92 -3.19 -2.85
CA HIS A 253 -20.54 -3.18 -2.37
C HIS A 253 -19.69 -2.10 -3.05
N ASP A 254 -19.84 -1.93 -4.37
CA ASP A 254 -19.07 -0.94 -5.14
C ASP A 254 -19.47 0.48 -4.72
N ILE A 255 -20.77 0.70 -4.47
CA ILE A 255 -21.28 1.97 -3.92
C ILE A 255 -20.66 2.25 -2.56
N ILE A 256 -20.63 1.25 -1.65
CA ILE A 256 -19.99 1.40 -0.33
C ILE A 256 -18.51 1.75 -0.49
N GLN A 257 -17.79 1.07 -1.38
CA GLN A 257 -16.38 1.35 -1.63
C GLN A 257 -16.18 2.81 -2.06
N MET A 258 -16.95 3.28 -3.05
CA MET A 258 -16.87 4.65 -3.56
C MET A 258 -17.20 5.68 -2.48
N VAL A 259 -18.27 5.46 -1.70
CA VAL A 259 -18.67 6.35 -0.61
C VAL A 259 -17.59 6.40 0.48
N MET A 260 -17.00 5.26 0.85
CA MET A 260 -15.97 5.21 1.89
C MET A 260 -14.63 5.80 1.45
N GLU A 261 -14.22 5.62 0.20
CA GLU A 261 -13.03 6.28 -0.35
C GLU A 261 -13.20 7.81 -0.36
N GLN A 262 -14.38 8.30 -0.78
CA GLN A 262 -14.68 9.73 -0.74
C GLN A 262 -14.81 10.27 0.68
N ALA A 263 -15.33 9.48 1.62
CA ALA A 263 -15.35 9.85 3.03
C ALA A 263 -13.94 10.06 3.59
N TRP A 264 -13.00 9.20 3.22
CA TRP A 264 -11.60 9.35 3.62
C TRP A 264 -10.96 10.62 3.03
N LEU A 265 -11.22 10.90 1.74
CA LEU A 265 -10.74 12.14 1.09
C LEU A 265 -11.39 13.40 1.68
N ALA A 266 -12.68 13.35 2.05
CA ALA A 266 -13.35 14.45 2.76
C ALA A 266 -12.75 14.65 4.16
N ALA A 267 -12.48 13.56 4.88
CA ALA A 267 -11.82 13.63 6.19
C ALA A 267 -10.42 14.23 6.11
N ASP A 268 -9.61 13.89 5.09
CA ASP A 268 -8.30 14.52 4.89
C ASP A 268 -8.43 16.01 4.58
N ARG A 269 -9.39 16.42 3.75
CA ARG A 269 -9.67 17.84 3.47
C ARG A 269 -10.05 18.63 4.72
N MET A 270 -11.01 18.12 5.49
CA MET A 270 -11.45 18.73 6.76
C MET A 270 -10.30 18.80 7.78
N SER A 271 -9.49 17.75 7.87
CA SER A 271 -8.30 17.74 8.72
C SER A 271 -7.27 18.77 8.27
N ALA A 272 -7.07 18.93 6.96
CA ALA A 272 -6.14 19.91 6.40
C ALA A 272 -6.59 21.36 6.62
N GLU A 273 -7.90 21.63 6.60
CA GLU A 273 -8.50 22.92 7.01
C GLU A 273 -8.24 23.23 8.50
N GLY A 274 -8.09 22.18 9.31
CA GLY A 274 -7.87 22.24 10.75
C GLY A 274 -9.12 21.95 11.57
N ARG A 275 -10.14 21.32 10.97
CA ARG A 275 -11.32 20.85 11.69
C ARG A 275 -10.98 19.60 12.49
N LEU A 276 -11.33 19.59 13.77
CA LEU A 276 -11.17 18.43 14.63
C LEU A 276 -12.19 17.36 14.24
N LEU A 277 -11.70 16.21 13.79
CA LEU A 277 -12.52 15.05 13.46
C LEU A 277 -12.39 13.98 14.56
N ASN A 278 -13.53 13.43 14.97
CA ASN A 278 -13.53 12.35 15.94
C ASN A 278 -12.85 11.12 15.34
N PRO A 279 -11.86 10.52 16.04
CA PRO A 279 -11.18 9.33 15.56
C PRO A 279 -12.09 8.10 15.66
N ILE A 280 -11.84 7.11 14.80
CA ILE A 280 -12.47 5.80 14.92
C ILE A 280 -11.92 5.07 16.15
N ALA A 281 -12.79 4.42 16.91
CA ALA A 281 -12.45 3.65 18.10
C ALA A 281 -13.20 2.30 18.10
N ILE A 282 -12.88 1.43 19.06
CA ILE A 282 -13.63 0.19 19.28
C ILE A 282 -14.93 0.55 20.00
N ASP A 283 -16.06 0.15 19.41
CA ASP A 283 -17.40 0.31 19.95
C ASP A 283 -18.18 -1.03 19.89
N ASP A 284 -19.46 -0.99 20.24
CA ASP A 284 -20.35 -2.16 20.24
C ASP A 284 -20.48 -2.80 18.86
N TYR A 285 -20.54 -1.98 17.80
CA TYR A 285 -20.54 -2.47 16.42
C TYR A 285 -19.27 -3.28 16.12
N LYS A 286 -18.12 -2.85 16.64
CA LYS A 286 -16.87 -3.62 16.49
C LYS A 286 -16.90 -4.95 17.22
N TRP A 287 -17.55 -5.03 18.38
CA TRP A 287 -17.76 -6.29 19.10
C TRP A 287 -18.67 -7.25 18.32
N GLU A 288 -19.74 -6.77 17.69
CA GLU A 288 -20.58 -7.60 16.80
C GLU A 288 -19.79 -8.16 15.62
N GLN A 289 -18.92 -7.34 15.00
CA GLN A 289 -18.00 -7.81 13.97
C GLN A 289 -17.05 -8.90 14.48
N LEU A 290 -16.57 -8.78 15.72
CA LEU A 290 -15.71 -9.80 16.33
C LEU A 290 -16.44 -11.13 16.52
N ILE A 291 -17.72 -11.10 16.93
CA ILE A 291 -18.56 -12.29 17.05
C ILE A 291 -18.71 -12.96 15.68
N ALA A 292 -19.08 -12.20 14.64
CA ALA A 292 -19.20 -12.72 13.28
C ALA A 292 -17.88 -13.28 12.73
N PHE A 293 -16.76 -12.62 13.02
CA PHE A 293 -15.43 -13.09 12.67
C PHE A 293 -15.09 -14.42 13.36
N LYS A 294 -15.33 -14.54 14.68
CA LYS A 294 -15.10 -15.78 15.44
C LYS A 294 -15.97 -16.93 14.90
N ALA A 295 -17.24 -16.67 14.60
CA ALA A 295 -18.15 -17.66 14.01
C ALA A 295 -17.64 -18.17 12.65
N LYS A 296 -17.19 -17.25 11.78
CA LYS A 296 -16.58 -17.61 10.49
C LYS A 296 -15.32 -18.44 10.68
N ARG A 297 -14.43 -18.06 11.60
CA ARG A 297 -13.20 -18.78 11.90
C ARG A 297 -13.48 -20.23 12.33
N VAL A 298 -14.49 -20.46 13.17
CA VAL A 298 -14.90 -21.82 13.58
C VAL A 298 -15.40 -22.65 12.40
N LYS A 299 -16.21 -22.03 11.52
CA LYS A 299 -16.69 -22.68 10.28
C LYS A 299 -15.55 -23.03 9.31
N ASP A 300 -14.53 -22.18 9.20
CA ASP A 300 -13.39 -22.44 8.32
C ASP A 300 -12.46 -23.51 8.93
N ALA A 301 -12.26 -23.51 10.25
CA ALA A 301 -11.49 -24.54 10.95
C ALA A 301 -12.11 -25.95 10.81
N THR A 302 -13.43 -26.05 10.98
CA THR A 302 -14.17 -27.32 10.80
C THR A 302 -14.15 -27.83 9.36
N LYS A 303 -14.07 -26.96 8.36
CA LYS A 303 -13.88 -27.34 6.95
C LYS A 303 -12.43 -27.70 6.62
N GLY A 304 -11.46 -27.07 7.27
CA GLY A 304 -10.02 -27.32 7.10
C GLY A 304 -9.56 -28.66 7.65
N GLY A 305 -10.26 -29.23 8.65
CA GLY A 305 -9.98 -30.57 9.20
C GLY A 305 -10.44 -31.75 8.33
N LYS A 306 -10.96 -31.51 7.12
CA LYS A 306 -11.37 -32.55 6.15
C LYS A 306 -10.41 -32.67 4.95
N LYS A 307 -9.18 -32.20 5.06
CA LYS A 307 -8.11 -32.46 4.10
C LYS A 307 -6.97 -33.23 4.74
#